data_AF-A0A537SFW8-F1
#
_entry.id   AF-A0A537SFW8-F1
#
_cell.length_a   1.000
_cell.length_b   1.000
_cell.length_c   1.000
_cell.angle_alpha   90.00
_cell.angle_beta   90.00
_cell.angle_gamma   90.00
#
_symmetry.space_group_name_H-M   'P 1'
#
loop_
_entity.id
_entity.type
_entity.pdbx_description
1 polymer ?
#
loop_
_entity_poly.entity_id
_entity_poly.type
_entity_poly.pdbx_seq_one_letter_code
_entity_poly.pdbx_strand_id
1 'polypeptide(L)'
;MRRVVITGMGIVSSIGNNTQEVLASLHEAKSGITRAEKYAELGFRSQVQGNPTLDPAGVIDRRAMRFLGEGAAWNHVAMEQAIQDAGL
;
A
#
# COMPACT_ATOMS: atom_id res chain seq x y z
N MET A 1 26.60 -9.43 -21.17
CA MET A 1 25.69 -8.93 -20.11
C MET A 1 24.30 -9.50 -20.35
N ARG A 2 23.53 -9.81 -19.29
CA ARG A 2 22.15 -10.33 -19.43
C ARG A 2 21.15 -9.16 -19.47
N ARG A 3 20.05 -9.32 -20.20
CA ARG A 3 18.88 -8.41 -20.16
C ARG A 3 18.00 -8.80 -18.96
N VAL A 4 17.38 -7.80 -18.34
CA VAL A 4 16.46 -7.96 -17.21
C VAL A 4 15.17 -7.19 -17.54
N VAL A 5 14.03 -7.73 -17.14
CA VAL A 5 12.69 -7.17 -17.40
C VAL A 5 11.84 -7.23 -16.13
N ILE A 6 10.79 -6.40 -16.07
CA ILE A 6 9.76 -6.45 -15.03
C ILE A 6 8.60 -7.32 -15.56
N THR A 7 8.17 -8.30 -14.78
CA THR A 7 7.10 -9.26 -15.17
C THR A 7 5.89 -9.24 -14.26
N GLY A 8 5.96 -8.55 -13.12
CA GLY A 8 4.84 -8.41 -12.20
C GLY A 8 5.02 -7.19 -11.30
N MET A 9 3.90 -6.62 -10.85
CA MET A 9 3.84 -5.45 -9.98
C MET A 9 2.80 -5.66 -8.87
N GLY A 10 3.04 -5.04 -7.72
CA GLY A 10 2.09 -4.98 -6.63
C GLY A 10 2.31 -3.73 -5.80
N ILE A 11 1.24 -3.19 -5.23
CA ILE A 11 1.29 -1.88 -4.58
C ILE A 11 0.19 -1.74 -3.52
N VAL A 12 0.56 -1.14 -2.39
CA VAL A 12 -0.38 -0.60 -1.40
C VAL A 12 -0.01 0.88 -1.22
N SER A 13 -0.96 1.77 -1.50
CA SER A 13 -0.73 3.22 -1.59
C SER A 13 -1.91 4.01 -1.02
N SER A 14 -1.68 5.29 -0.72
CA SER A 14 -2.74 6.21 -0.28
C SER A 14 -3.80 6.49 -1.37
N ILE A 15 -3.49 6.21 -2.62
CA ILE A 15 -4.40 6.38 -3.77
C ILE A 15 -4.96 5.05 -4.32
N GLY A 16 -4.68 3.93 -3.66
CA GLY A 16 -5.19 2.62 -4.08
C GLY A 16 -4.43 1.46 -3.47
N ASN A 17 -5.14 0.36 -3.24
CA ASN A 17 -4.61 -0.85 -2.59
C ASN A 17 -4.14 -1.93 -3.58
N ASN A 18 -4.17 -1.64 -4.88
CA ASN A 18 -3.67 -2.46 -5.98
C ASN A 18 -3.42 -1.58 -7.22
N THR A 19 -2.89 -2.15 -8.30
CA THR A 19 -2.53 -1.42 -9.52
C THR A 19 -3.74 -0.80 -10.24
N GLN A 20 -4.90 -1.43 -10.18
CA GLN A 20 -6.13 -0.97 -10.84
C GLN A 20 -6.71 0.26 -10.13
N GLU A 21 -6.78 0.24 -8.81
CA GLU A 21 -7.20 1.41 -8.01
C GLU A 21 -6.23 2.58 -8.17
N VAL A 22 -4.92 2.31 -8.14
CA VAL A 22 -3.90 3.34 -8.36
C VAL A 22 -4.03 3.93 -9.77
N LEU A 23 -4.19 3.10 -10.80
CA LEU A 23 -4.38 3.54 -12.18
C LEU A 23 -5.62 4.45 -12.31
N ALA A 24 -6.75 4.05 -11.73
CA ALA A 24 -7.97 4.85 -11.74
C ALA A 24 -7.75 6.21 -11.05
N SER A 25 -7.15 6.21 -9.86
CA SER A 25 -6.86 7.46 -9.13
C SER A 25 -5.92 8.39 -9.89
N LEU A 26 -4.94 7.84 -10.61
CA LEU A 26 -4.05 8.64 -11.47
C LEU A 26 -4.82 9.27 -12.65
N HIS A 27 -5.71 8.52 -13.31
CA HIS A 27 -6.53 9.04 -14.40
C HIS A 27 -7.50 10.13 -13.95
N GLU A 28 -8.10 9.95 -12.77
CA GLU A 28 -9.11 10.86 -12.21
C GLU A 28 -8.49 12.02 -11.41
N ALA A 29 -7.16 12.06 -11.27
CA ALA A 29 -6.45 12.98 -10.38
C ALA A 29 -7.00 12.96 -8.93
N LYS A 30 -7.39 11.77 -8.46
CA LYS A 30 -7.96 11.57 -7.12
C LYS A 30 -6.86 11.61 -6.07
N SER A 31 -6.93 12.59 -5.17
CA SER A 31 -5.98 12.73 -4.07
C SER A 31 -6.14 11.62 -3.02
N GLY A 32 -5.03 11.11 -2.52
CA GLY A 32 -4.96 10.18 -1.38
C GLY A 32 -4.71 10.88 -0.04
N ILE A 33 -4.70 12.22 -0.02
CA ILE A 33 -4.40 13.00 1.18
C ILE A 33 -5.66 13.24 2.00
N THR A 34 -5.57 12.97 3.30
CA THR A 34 -6.64 13.15 4.28
C THR A 34 -6.14 13.91 5.50
N ARG A 35 -7.08 14.38 6.33
CA ARG A 35 -6.76 14.99 7.62
C ARG A 35 -6.28 13.91 8.60
N ALA A 36 -5.15 14.17 9.25
CA ALA A 36 -4.56 13.31 10.27
C ALA A 36 -4.95 13.80 11.67
N GLU A 37 -6.11 13.38 12.19
CA GLU A 37 -6.58 13.84 13.52
C GLU A 37 -5.56 13.55 14.62
N LYS A 38 -4.85 12.42 14.53
CA LYS A 38 -3.83 12.09 15.52
C LYS A 38 -2.69 13.10 15.57
N TYR A 39 -2.32 13.69 14.43
CA TYR A 39 -1.29 14.72 14.38
C TYR A 39 -1.78 16.00 15.05
N ALA A 40 -3.06 16.35 14.86
CA ALA A 40 -3.67 17.50 15.52
C ALA A 40 -3.71 17.31 17.05
N GLU A 41 -4.11 16.14 17.54
CA GLU A 41 -4.09 15.79 18.98
C GLU A 41 -2.69 15.91 19.58
N LEU A 42 -1.66 15.52 18.83
CA LEU A 42 -0.26 15.59 19.27
C LEU A 42 0.35 17.00 19.15
N GLY A 43 -0.42 18.00 18.73
CA GLY A 43 0.05 19.37 18.58
C GLY A 43 0.99 19.60 17.40
N PHE A 44 0.94 18.74 16.38
CA PHE A 44 1.80 18.89 15.21
C PHE A 44 1.35 20.06 14.33
N ARG A 45 2.33 20.71 13.70
CA ARG A 45 2.08 21.76 12.70
C ARG A 45 1.41 21.19 11.44
N SER A 46 1.90 20.05 10.95
CA SER A 46 1.26 19.33 9.84
C SER A 46 0.14 18.46 10.40
N GLN A 47 -1.06 18.54 9.80
CA GLN A 47 -2.25 17.79 10.21
C GLN A 47 -2.86 17.01 9.03
N VAL A 48 -2.04 16.65 8.06
CA VAL A 48 -2.44 15.91 6.85
C VAL A 48 -1.53 14.71 6.62
N GLN A 49 -2.06 13.67 5.99
CA GLN A 49 -1.32 12.45 5.66
C GLN A 49 -1.87 11.77 4.40
N GLY A 50 -1.03 11.01 3.71
CA GLY A 50 -1.47 10.03 2.72
C GLY A 50 -1.42 8.63 3.33
N ASN A 51 -2.50 8.21 3.98
CA ASN A 51 -2.55 6.92 4.66
C ASN A 51 -3.17 5.85 3.74
N PRO A 52 -2.51 4.71 3.50
CA PRO A 52 -3.17 3.56 2.89
C PRO A 52 -4.42 3.15 3.69
N THR A 53 -5.41 2.61 3.00
CA THR A 53 -6.70 2.23 3.61
C THR A 53 -6.81 0.74 3.88
N LEU A 54 -5.89 -0.07 3.35
CA LEU A 54 -5.86 -1.51 3.55
C LEU A 54 -5.44 -1.86 4.99
N ASP A 55 -6.30 -2.64 5.66
CA ASP A 55 -5.97 -3.33 6.91
C ASP A 55 -5.33 -4.70 6.61
N PRO A 56 -4.02 -4.87 6.85
CA PRO A 56 -3.33 -6.12 6.55
C PRO A 56 -3.81 -7.29 7.41
N ALA A 57 -4.37 -7.03 8.60
CA ALA A 57 -4.82 -8.10 9.50
C ALA A 57 -6.04 -8.85 8.95
N GLY A 58 -6.77 -8.26 8.01
CA GLY A 58 -7.91 -8.91 7.34
C GLY A 58 -7.54 -9.77 6.13
N VAL A 59 -6.32 -9.63 5.61
CA VAL A 59 -5.90 -10.29 4.35
C VAL A 59 -4.67 -11.19 4.50
N ILE A 60 -3.81 -10.93 5.50
CA ILE A 60 -2.65 -11.75 5.79
C ILE A 60 -2.99 -12.74 6.91
N ASP A 61 -2.56 -14.00 6.76
CA ASP A 61 -2.67 -14.99 7.82
C ASP A 61 -2.03 -14.51 9.14
N ARG A 62 -2.70 -14.80 10.26
CA ARG A 62 -2.29 -14.34 11.59
C ARG A 62 -0.87 -14.79 11.97
N ARG A 63 -0.44 -15.99 11.53
CA ARG A 63 0.90 -16.49 11.84
C ARG A 63 1.95 -15.73 11.03
N ALA A 64 1.66 -15.39 9.78
CA ALA A 64 2.53 -14.54 8.96
C ALA A 64 2.65 -13.12 9.54
N MET A 65 1.54 -12.55 10.05
CA MET A 65 1.53 -11.23 10.69
C MET A 65 2.38 -11.10 11.95
N ARG A 66 2.76 -12.21 12.62
CA ARG A 66 3.44 -12.21 13.92
C ARG A 66 4.69 -11.33 13.98
N PHE A 67 5.41 -11.18 12.88
CA PHE A 67 6.67 -10.45 12.81
C PHE A 67 6.60 -9.21 11.91
N LEU A 68 5.42 -8.86 11.40
CA LEU A 68 5.24 -7.76 10.47
C LEU A 68 4.73 -6.53 11.23
N GLY A 69 5.56 -5.47 11.25
CA GLY A 69 5.05 -4.12 11.49
C GLY A 69 4.17 -3.67 10.32
N GLU A 70 3.38 -2.61 10.50
CA GLU A 70 2.39 -2.15 9.51
C GLU A 70 2.96 -1.98 8.10
N GLY A 71 4.10 -1.28 7.96
CA GLY A 71 4.76 -1.11 6.66
C GLY A 71 5.27 -2.41 6.04
N ALA A 72 5.73 -3.37 6.86
CA ALA A 72 6.14 -4.68 6.37
C ALA A 72 4.92 -5.55 5.98
N ALA A 73 3.79 -5.35 6.65
CA ALA A 73 2.53 -6.00 6.31
C ALA A 73 1.98 -5.49 4.97
N TRP A 74 1.99 -4.18 4.71
CA TRP A 74 1.66 -3.66 3.38
C TRP A 74 2.60 -4.18 2.29
N ASN A 75 3.90 -4.30 2.59
CA ASN A 75 4.86 -4.88 1.64
C ASN A 75 4.56 -6.36 1.35
N HIS A 76 4.12 -7.12 2.36
CA HIS A 76 3.70 -8.51 2.16
C HIS A 76 2.54 -8.61 1.17
N VAL A 77 1.49 -7.78 1.32
CA VAL A 77 0.38 -7.72 0.36
C VAL A 77 0.85 -7.32 -1.04
N ALA A 78 1.71 -6.30 -1.14
CA ALA A 78 2.26 -5.89 -2.42
C ALA A 78 3.09 -7.00 -3.08
N MET A 79 3.82 -7.79 -2.29
CA MET A 79 4.58 -8.93 -2.79
C MET A 79 3.66 -10.05 -3.29
N GLU A 80 2.58 -10.38 -2.56
CA GLU A 80 1.58 -11.35 -3.01
C GLU A 80 0.94 -10.93 -4.34
N GLN A 81 0.57 -9.67 -4.47
CA GLN A 81 0.06 -9.11 -5.73
C GLN A 81 1.08 -9.26 -6.87
N ALA A 82 2.35 -8.92 -6.63
CA ALA A 82 3.39 -8.99 -7.66
C ALA A 82 3.71 -10.43 -8.10
N ILE A 83 3.69 -11.39 -7.18
CA ILE A 83 3.87 -12.82 -7.47
C ILE A 83 2.71 -13.31 -8.35
N GLN A 84 1.48 -12.95 -7.98
CA GLN A 84 0.28 -13.32 -8.75
C GLN A 84 0.29 -12.69 -10.14
N ASP A 85 0.63 -11.40 -10.26
CA ASP A 85 0.72 -10.67 -11.54
C ASP A 85 1.81 -11.26 -12.45
N ALA A 86 2.91 -11.74 -11.87
CA ALA A 86 3.97 -12.44 -12.59
C ALA A 86 3.62 -13.88 -13.00
N GLY A 87 2.52 -14.45 -12.50
CA GLY A 87 2.09 -15.82 -12.76
C GLY A 87 3.03 -16.89 -12.19
N LEU A 88 3.60 -16.64 -11.00
CA LEU A 88 4.54 -17.52 -10.30
C LEU A 88 3.88 -18.39 -9.22
#